data_AF-A0A355WKD2-F1
#
_entry.id   AF-A0A355WKD2-F1
#
_cell.length_a   1.000
_cell.length_b   1.000
_cell.length_c   1.000
_cell.angle_alpha   90.00
_cell.angle_beta   90.00
_cell.angle_gamma   90.00
#
_symmetry.space_group_name_H-M   'P 1'
#
loop_
_entity.id
_entity.type
_entity.pdbx_description
1 polymer ?
#
loop_
_entity_poly.entity_id
_entity_poly.type
_entity_poly.pdbx_seq_one_letter_code
_entity_poly.pdbx_strand_id
1 'polypeptide(L)'
;MREICQSDLPVAPWMAEHTRRLPGLNLLQPGEWLLVDEVYAAQMAYRVELIATQRDAVHRLAETARPAAEELLDLVLENLRAMPGFRVGDADVVCPDGRIVAIDRARPLITCGHLVQEDFNIMQNNGDEHVLTASILCFPASWSLDEKFMRNMTSIHLPVGKYDAEIGTRVQRMFDRIQVDRPMWR
;
A
#
# COMPACT_ATOMS: atom_id res chain seq x y z
N MET A 1 20.97 5.43 -9.37
CA MET A 1 19.87 4.45 -9.27
C MET A 1 20.32 3.39 -8.27
N ARG A 2 19.55 3.11 -7.21
CA ARG A 2 19.87 2.05 -6.25
C ARG A 2 19.18 0.78 -6.74
N GLU A 3 19.93 -0.30 -6.94
CA GLU A 3 19.39 -1.58 -7.41
C GLU A 3 19.06 -2.46 -6.19
N ILE A 4 17.78 -2.77 -6.02
CA ILE A 4 17.25 -3.67 -5.01
C ILE A 4 16.30 -4.57 -5.78
N CYS A 5 16.72 -5.80 -6.04
CA CYS A 5 16.02 -6.72 -6.93
C CYS A 5 15.86 -8.07 -6.24
N GLN A 6 14.64 -8.60 -6.29
CA GLN A 6 14.38 -9.96 -5.89
C GLN A 6 15.11 -10.94 -6.81
N SER A 7 15.53 -12.07 -6.25
CA SER A 7 16.02 -13.23 -7.00
C SER A 7 14.86 -14.11 -7.48
N ASP A 8 13.72 -14.07 -6.79
CA ASP A 8 12.48 -14.76 -7.16
C ASP A 8 11.25 -13.91 -6.80
N LEU A 9 10.18 -13.98 -7.59
CA LEU A 9 8.96 -13.23 -7.32
C LEU A 9 7.91 -14.14 -6.67
N PRO A 10 7.44 -13.83 -5.45
CA PRO A 10 6.46 -14.68 -4.76
C PRO A 10 5.12 -14.74 -5.50
N VAL A 11 4.79 -13.70 -6.28
CA VAL A 11 3.62 -13.64 -7.16
C VAL A 11 4.02 -13.04 -8.50
N ALA A 12 3.68 -13.73 -9.59
CA ALA A 12 3.83 -13.24 -10.97
C ALA A 12 2.45 -13.16 -11.65
N PRO A 13 1.71 -12.04 -11.52
CA PRO A 13 0.31 -11.92 -11.95
C PRO A 13 0.08 -12.13 -13.46
N TRP A 14 1.12 -12.11 -14.29
CA TRP A 14 1.01 -12.40 -15.72
C TRP A 14 1.11 -13.89 -16.07
N MET A 15 1.48 -14.74 -15.11
CA MET A 15 1.73 -16.17 -15.33
C MET A 15 0.46 -17.03 -15.32
N ALA A 16 -0.62 -16.58 -14.68
CA ALA A 16 -1.90 -17.29 -14.64
C ALA A 16 -2.98 -16.56 -15.44
N GLU A 17 -3.89 -17.31 -16.06
CA GLU A 17 -4.93 -16.72 -16.92
C GLU A 17 -5.93 -15.83 -16.14
N HIS A 18 -6.26 -16.21 -14.91
CA HIS A 18 -7.25 -15.50 -14.08
C HIS A 18 -6.75 -14.16 -13.55
N THR A 19 -5.43 -13.98 -13.37
CA THR A 19 -4.79 -12.72 -12.97
C THR A 19 -4.46 -11.82 -14.17
N ARG A 20 -4.52 -12.35 -15.41
CA ARG A 20 -4.19 -11.59 -16.64
C ARG A 20 -5.35 -10.73 -17.17
N ARG A 21 -6.61 -11.06 -16.82
CA ARG A 21 -7.81 -10.30 -17.23
C ARG A 21 -8.01 -9.07 -16.34
N LEU A 22 -8.66 -8.01 -16.83
CA LEU A 22 -9.01 -6.85 -16.02
C LEU A 22 -10.46 -6.93 -15.53
N PRO A 23 -10.75 -6.74 -14.22
CA PRO A 23 -9.81 -6.40 -13.16
C PRO A 23 -9.04 -7.59 -12.54
N GLY A 24 -9.40 -8.85 -12.86
CA GLY A 24 -8.58 -10.03 -12.50
C GLY A 24 -8.55 -10.35 -11.01
N LEU A 25 -9.64 -10.06 -10.30
CA LEU A 25 -9.70 -10.05 -8.84
C LEU A 25 -9.82 -11.45 -8.24
N ASN A 26 -9.12 -11.65 -7.13
CA ASN A 26 -9.15 -12.84 -6.31
C ASN A 26 -9.45 -12.44 -4.86
N LEU A 27 -9.97 -13.37 -4.06
CA LEU A 27 -10.09 -13.17 -2.62
C LEU A 27 -8.72 -13.36 -1.98
N LEU A 28 -8.38 -12.47 -1.06
CA LEU A 28 -7.16 -12.54 -0.27
C LEU A 28 -7.48 -13.26 1.03
N GLN A 29 -6.66 -14.25 1.40
CA GLN A 29 -6.87 -14.93 2.67
C GLN A 29 -6.46 -13.99 3.82
N PRO A 30 -7.12 -14.10 4.99
CA PRO A 30 -6.68 -13.38 6.18
C PRO A 30 -5.21 -13.64 6.49
N GLY A 31 -4.45 -12.59 6.80
CA GLY A 31 -3.03 -12.71 7.13
C GLY A 31 -2.06 -12.64 5.94
N GLU A 32 -2.54 -12.81 4.70
CA GLU A 32 -1.67 -12.94 3.51
C GLU A 32 -1.44 -11.63 2.74
N TRP A 33 -1.88 -10.50 3.29
CA TRP A 33 -1.86 -9.21 2.59
C TRP A 33 -0.55 -8.43 2.72
N LEU A 34 0.33 -8.83 3.65
CA LEU A 34 1.68 -8.29 3.82
C LEU A 34 2.70 -9.37 3.56
N LEU A 35 3.73 -9.04 2.79
CA LEU A 35 4.79 -9.95 2.42
C LEU A 35 6.12 -9.46 2.96
N VAL A 36 6.99 -10.42 3.29
CA VAL A 36 8.39 -10.18 3.58
C VAL A 36 9.20 -11.10 2.68
N ASP A 37 10.07 -10.51 1.89
CA ASP A 37 10.96 -11.24 0.97
C ASP A 37 12.43 -11.06 1.36
N GLU A 38 13.32 -11.65 0.57
CA GLU A 38 14.76 -11.64 0.80
C GLU A 38 15.40 -10.25 0.70
N VAL A 39 14.73 -9.28 0.07
CA VAL A 39 15.23 -7.91 -0.06
C VAL A 39 14.70 -6.95 1.00
N TYR A 40 13.93 -7.44 1.98
CA TYR A 40 13.36 -6.64 3.07
C TYR A 40 14.36 -5.65 3.67
N ALA A 41 15.52 -6.12 4.14
CA ALA A 41 16.50 -5.25 4.80
C ALA A 41 17.01 -4.11 3.89
N ALA A 42 17.32 -4.42 2.62
CA ALA A 42 17.81 -3.45 1.66
C ALA A 42 16.72 -2.44 1.24
N GLN A 43 15.50 -2.94 0.97
CA GLN A 43 14.35 -2.12 0.62
C GLN A 43 13.97 -1.19 1.76
N MET A 44 13.86 -1.70 2.98
CA MET A 44 13.47 -0.90 4.13
C MET A 44 14.52 0.16 4.50
N ALA A 45 15.83 -0.15 4.37
CA ALA A 45 16.88 0.86 4.54
C ALA A 45 16.70 2.04 3.56
N TYR A 46 16.40 1.76 2.28
CA TYR A 46 16.15 2.81 1.31
C TYR A 46 14.82 3.54 1.55
N ARG A 47 13.77 2.82 1.94
CA ARG A 47 12.47 3.38 2.30
C ARG A 47 12.60 4.40 3.44
N VAL A 48 13.37 4.06 4.48
CA VAL A 48 13.68 4.98 5.60
C VAL A 48 14.39 6.24 5.11
N GLU A 49 15.37 6.10 4.22
CA GLU A 49 16.06 7.24 3.61
C GLU A 49 15.11 8.15 2.81
N LEU A 50 14.23 7.57 1.99
CA LEU A 50 13.23 8.32 1.22
C LEU A 50 12.25 9.08 2.13
N ILE A 51 11.75 8.43 3.17
CA ILE A 51 10.86 9.07 4.16
C ILE A 51 11.57 10.22 4.90
N ALA A 52 12.87 10.09 5.16
CA ALA A 52 13.65 11.10 5.85
C ALA A 52 13.99 12.29 4.94
N THR A 53 14.35 12.03 3.68
CA THR A 53 14.95 13.03 2.78
C THR A 53 14.00 13.59 1.73
N GLN A 54 12.94 12.84 1.39
CA GLN A 54 11.99 13.15 0.33
C GLN A 54 10.55 12.97 0.80
N ARG A 55 10.29 13.25 2.09
CA ARG A 55 8.98 13.04 2.72
C ARG A 55 7.82 13.58 1.89
N ASP A 56 7.95 14.79 1.37
CA ASP A 56 6.87 15.41 0.60
C ASP A 56 6.65 14.73 -0.75
N ALA A 57 7.61 14.01 -1.31
CA ALA A 57 7.39 13.25 -2.54
C ALA A 57 6.71 11.90 -2.27
N VAL A 58 6.94 11.30 -1.10
CA VAL A 58 6.52 9.94 -0.78
C VAL A 58 5.37 9.84 0.21
N HIS A 59 4.99 10.92 0.89
CA HIS A 59 3.92 10.92 1.90
C HIS A 59 2.95 12.08 1.74
N ARG A 60 1.66 11.74 1.72
CA ARG A 60 0.54 12.69 1.81
C ARG A 60 -0.56 12.10 2.68
N LEU A 61 -1.17 12.92 3.52
CA LEU A 61 -2.31 12.52 4.35
C LEU A 61 -3.28 13.69 4.45
N ALA A 62 -4.47 13.55 3.86
CA ALA A 62 -5.56 14.50 4.07
C ALA A 62 -6.12 14.34 5.49
N GLU A 63 -6.59 15.43 6.09
CA GLU A 63 -7.19 15.40 7.43
C GLU A 63 -8.38 14.42 7.51
N THR A 64 -9.20 14.37 6.46
CA THR A 64 -10.35 13.45 6.35
C THR A 64 -9.95 11.98 6.29
N ALA A 65 -8.70 11.68 5.96
CA ALA A 65 -8.17 10.33 5.86
C ALA A 65 -7.44 9.88 7.13
N ARG A 66 -7.29 10.77 8.12
CA ARG A 66 -6.59 10.46 9.38
C ARG A 66 -7.17 9.23 10.10
N PRO A 67 -8.50 9.08 10.26
CA PRO A 67 -9.06 7.88 10.90
C PRO A 67 -8.74 6.59 10.14
N ALA A 68 -8.83 6.60 8.81
CA ALA A 68 -8.52 5.44 7.98
C ALA A 68 -7.02 5.07 8.03
N ALA A 69 -6.14 6.07 8.17
CA ALA A 69 -4.71 5.83 8.34
C ALA A 69 -4.39 5.20 9.70
N GLU A 70 -5.09 5.60 10.76
CA GLU A 70 -4.95 4.99 12.09
C GLU A 70 -5.48 3.54 12.09
N GLU A 71 -6.63 3.30 11.46
CA GLU A 71 -7.16 1.95 11.24
C GLU A 71 -6.17 1.07 10.47
N LEU A 72 -5.56 1.60 9.39
CA LEU A 72 -4.53 0.88 8.65
C LEU A 72 -3.33 0.52 9.54
N LEU A 73 -2.86 1.43 10.38
CA LEU A 73 -1.77 1.14 11.31
C LEU A 73 -2.14 0.00 12.28
N ASP A 74 -3.36 0.01 12.82
CA ASP A 74 -3.83 -1.05 13.70
C ASP A 74 -3.89 -2.41 12.99
N LEU A 75 -4.37 -2.44 11.74
CA LEU A 75 -4.39 -3.65 10.91
C LEU A 75 -2.98 -4.16 10.60
N VAL A 76 -2.04 -3.27 10.27
CA VAL A 76 -0.63 -3.64 10.07
C VAL A 76 -0.06 -4.25 11.34
N LEU A 77 -0.18 -3.56 12.48
CA LEU A 77 0.35 -4.06 13.76
C LEU A 77 -0.25 -5.41 14.16
N GLU A 78 -1.54 -5.62 13.92
CA GLU A 78 -2.19 -6.91 14.19
C GLU A 78 -1.63 -8.02 13.29
N ASN A 79 -1.45 -7.76 11.99
CA ASN A 79 -0.86 -8.74 11.09
C ASN A 79 0.58 -9.07 11.47
N LEU A 80 1.38 -8.06 11.83
CA LEU A 80 2.77 -8.23 12.24
C LEU A 80 2.93 -9.08 13.50
N ARG A 81 1.94 -9.14 14.40
CA ARG A 81 1.97 -10.03 15.58
C ARG A 81 2.05 -11.51 15.21
N ALA A 82 1.46 -11.89 14.07
CA ALA A 82 1.45 -13.25 13.56
C ALA A 82 2.60 -13.55 12.58
N MET A 83 3.35 -12.54 12.13
CA MET A 83 4.39 -12.70 11.13
C MET A 83 5.75 -13.06 11.76
N PRO A 84 6.45 -14.09 11.24
CA PRO A 84 7.81 -14.42 11.67
C PRO A 84 8.78 -13.25 11.52
N GLY A 85 9.70 -13.11 12.49
CA GLY A 85 10.73 -12.06 12.47
C GLY A 85 10.28 -10.71 13.03
N PHE A 86 8.97 -10.50 13.23
CA PHE A 86 8.46 -9.33 13.93
C PHE A 86 8.20 -9.63 15.41
N ARG A 87 8.44 -8.62 16.26
CA ARG A 87 7.97 -8.63 17.66
C ARG A 87 7.34 -7.27 17.97
N VAL A 88 6.02 -7.26 18.04
CA VAL A 88 5.21 -6.07 18.32
C VAL A 88 5.07 -5.91 19.83
N GLY A 89 5.61 -4.81 20.37
CA GLY A 89 5.36 -4.35 21.74
C GLY A 89 4.31 -3.24 21.80
N ASP A 90 4.17 -2.61 22.97
CA ASP A 90 3.19 -1.54 23.18
C ASP A 90 3.59 -0.23 22.49
N ALA A 91 4.89 0.06 22.43
CA ALA A 91 5.43 1.33 21.93
C ALA A 91 6.38 1.17 20.74
N ASP A 92 6.81 -0.06 20.42
CA ASP A 92 7.76 -0.33 19.36
C ASP A 92 7.54 -1.70 18.71
N VAL A 93 8.12 -1.86 17.53
CA VAL A 93 8.19 -3.13 16.81
C VAL A 93 9.64 -3.44 16.49
N VAL A 94 10.10 -4.63 16.88
CA VAL A 94 11.35 -5.19 16.36
C VAL A 94 11.07 -5.83 15.01
N CYS A 95 11.79 -5.41 13.98
CA CYS A 95 11.65 -5.88 12.61
C CYS A 95 12.62 -7.04 12.28
N PRO A 96 12.38 -7.81 11.21
CA PRO A 96 13.24 -8.93 10.79
C PRO A 96 14.71 -8.57 10.54
N ASP A 97 14.99 -7.30 10.18
CA ASP A 97 16.33 -6.78 9.95
C ASP A 97 17.00 -6.21 11.23
N GLY A 98 16.37 -6.40 12.39
CA GLY A 98 16.87 -5.95 13.69
C GLY A 98 16.58 -4.48 14.01
N ARG A 99 15.95 -3.71 13.11
CA ARG A 99 15.50 -2.35 13.44
C ARG A 99 14.43 -2.38 14.53
N ILE A 100 14.46 -1.37 15.38
CA ILE A 100 13.40 -1.09 16.35
C ILE A 100 12.68 0.17 15.87
N VAL A 101 11.41 0.02 15.53
CA VAL A 101 10.57 1.12 15.00
C VAL A 101 9.58 1.52 16.08
N ALA A 102 9.64 2.79 16.50
CA ALA A 102 8.65 3.33 17.43
C ALA A 102 7.27 3.43 16.78
N ILE A 103 6.22 3.08 17.52
CA ILE A 103 4.83 3.18 17.07
C ILE A 103 4.37 4.63 17.30
N ASP A 104 4.53 5.47 16.27
CA ASP A 104 4.05 6.84 16.30
C ASP A 104 2.64 6.93 15.70
N ARG A 105 1.63 6.89 16.58
CA ARG A 105 0.22 7.05 16.19
C ARG A 105 -0.11 8.45 15.69
N ALA A 106 0.73 9.46 15.95
CA ALA A 106 0.56 10.79 15.38
C ALA A 106 0.92 10.84 13.89
N ARG A 107 1.71 9.87 13.41
CA ARG A 107 2.16 9.74 12.02
C ARG A 107 1.92 8.32 11.49
N PRO A 108 0.65 7.88 11.39
CA PRO A 108 0.34 6.47 11.19
C PRO A 108 0.91 5.89 9.89
N LEU A 109 0.79 6.60 8.76
CA LEU A 109 1.34 6.12 7.48
C LEU A 109 2.86 6.08 7.45
N ILE A 110 3.52 7.01 8.13
CA ILE A 110 4.99 7.01 8.25
C ILE A 110 5.42 5.80 9.08
N THR A 111 4.71 5.51 10.18
CA THR A 111 4.95 4.31 10.98
C THR A 111 4.78 3.05 10.14
N CYS A 112 3.68 2.90 9.38
CA CYS A 112 3.52 1.79 8.43
C CYS A 112 4.68 1.71 7.43
N GLY A 113 5.07 2.85 6.85
CA GLY A 113 6.19 2.94 5.91
C GLY A 113 7.56 2.61 6.50
N HIS A 114 7.71 2.58 7.83
CA HIS A 114 8.92 2.09 8.48
C HIS A 114 8.87 0.61 8.84
N LEU A 115 7.70 -0.02 8.79
CA LEU A 115 7.50 -1.41 9.21
C LEU A 115 7.52 -2.41 8.05
N VAL A 116 6.94 -2.06 6.91
CA VAL A 116 6.64 -3.04 5.83
C VAL A 116 7.08 -2.56 4.45
N GLN A 117 7.24 -3.50 3.51
CA GLN A 117 7.76 -3.24 2.16
C GLN A 117 6.76 -2.51 1.27
N GLU A 118 5.47 -2.78 1.47
CA GLU A 118 4.35 -2.29 0.68
C GLU A 118 4.22 -0.77 0.70
N ASP A 119 3.80 -0.21 -0.44
CA ASP A 119 3.25 1.13 -0.51
C ASP A 119 1.75 1.10 -0.25
N PHE A 120 1.26 1.99 0.62
CA PHE A 120 -0.16 2.08 0.93
C PHE A 120 -0.78 3.31 0.31
N ASN A 121 -2.00 3.14 -0.21
CA ASN A 121 -2.84 4.19 -0.75
C ASN A 121 -4.23 4.04 -0.13
N ILE A 122 -4.76 5.13 0.44
CA ILE A 122 -6.10 5.18 1.01
C ILE A 122 -7.03 5.84 -0.01
N MET A 123 -8.06 5.10 -0.38
CA MET A 123 -9.08 5.52 -1.32
C MET A 123 -10.39 5.73 -0.55
N GLN A 124 -10.91 6.96 -0.51
CA GLN A 124 -12.17 7.27 0.16
C GLN A 124 -13.25 7.63 -0.86
N ASN A 125 -14.44 7.09 -0.68
CA ASN A 125 -15.61 7.45 -1.49
C ASN A 125 -16.11 8.84 -1.07
N ASN A 126 -16.21 9.77 -2.03
CA ASN A 126 -16.71 11.12 -1.81
C ASN A 126 -18.20 11.30 -2.20
N GLY A 127 -18.89 10.23 -2.55
CA GLY A 127 -20.27 10.22 -3.05
C GLY A 127 -20.40 10.05 -4.56
N ASP A 128 -19.32 10.23 -5.32
CA ASP A 128 -19.29 10.03 -6.77
C ASP A 128 -18.26 8.94 -7.14
N GLU A 129 -16.99 9.17 -6.79
CA GLU A 129 -15.90 8.24 -7.04
C GLU A 129 -14.98 8.10 -5.82
N HIS A 130 -14.17 7.05 -5.82
CA HIS A 130 -13.10 6.91 -4.86
C HIS A 130 -11.95 7.88 -5.18
N VAL A 131 -11.46 8.60 -4.17
CA VAL A 131 -10.40 9.61 -4.26
C VAL A 131 -9.19 9.17 -3.45
N LEU A 132 -7.98 9.37 -4.00
CA LEU A 132 -6.73 9.11 -3.29
C LEU A 132 -6.50 10.19 -2.22
N THR A 133 -6.83 9.88 -0.98
CA THR A 133 -6.82 10.86 0.13
C THR A 133 -5.65 10.69 1.09
N ALA A 134 -4.93 9.57 1.04
CA ALA A 134 -3.67 9.40 1.73
C ALA A 134 -2.76 8.39 1.03
N SER A 135 -1.45 8.54 1.22
CA SER A 135 -0.49 7.61 0.65
C SER A 135 0.87 7.67 1.35
N ILE A 136 1.53 6.51 1.41
CA ILE A 136 2.96 6.35 1.65
C ILE A 136 3.55 5.52 0.49
N LEU A 137 4.12 6.23 -0.48
CA LEU A 137 4.48 5.75 -1.82
C LEU A 137 5.98 5.95 -2.08
N CYS A 138 6.79 4.97 -1.70
CA CYS A 138 8.25 5.03 -1.85
C CYS A 138 8.76 4.41 -3.16
N PHE A 139 8.02 3.46 -3.73
CA PHE A 139 8.43 2.68 -4.90
C PHE A 139 7.35 2.68 -6.01
N PRO A 140 6.94 3.86 -6.52
CA PRO A 140 5.89 3.94 -7.52
C PRO A 140 6.31 3.41 -8.90
N ALA A 141 5.36 2.83 -9.62
CA ALA A 141 5.54 2.42 -11.01
C ALA A 141 5.16 3.54 -11.99
N SER A 142 6.11 4.43 -12.30
CA SER A 142 5.98 5.51 -13.30
C SER A 142 4.86 6.54 -13.01
N TRP A 143 4.72 6.94 -11.74
CA TRP A 143 3.88 8.07 -11.33
C TRP A 143 4.37 8.67 -10.00
N SER A 144 3.88 9.86 -9.66
CA SER A 144 4.21 10.57 -8.41
C SER A 144 2.96 11.03 -7.64
N LEU A 145 3.08 11.23 -6.33
CA LEU A 145 1.95 11.70 -5.51
C LEU A 145 1.40 13.05 -5.99
N ASP A 146 2.25 13.96 -6.44
CA ASP A 146 1.80 15.27 -6.94
C ASP A 146 0.90 15.15 -8.18
N GLU A 147 1.06 14.09 -8.97
CA GLU A 147 0.20 13.82 -10.14
C GLU A 147 -1.17 13.22 -9.76
N LYS A 148 -1.32 12.59 -8.59
CA LYS A 148 -2.50 11.74 -8.30
C LYS A 148 -3.21 12.05 -6.98
N PHE A 149 -2.56 12.71 -6.04
CA PHE A 149 -3.14 13.03 -4.74
C PHE A 149 -4.39 13.91 -4.88
N MET A 150 -5.43 13.60 -4.11
CA MET A 150 -6.76 14.25 -4.15
C MET A 150 -7.46 14.19 -5.51
N ARG A 151 -7.09 13.24 -6.37
CA ARG A 151 -7.78 12.96 -7.64
C ARG A 151 -8.58 11.66 -7.54
N ASN A 152 -9.65 11.58 -8.32
CA ASN A 152 -10.53 10.42 -8.36
C ASN A 152 -9.95 9.26 -9.20
N MET A 153 -10.51 8.07 -9.03
CA MET A 153 -10.09 6.83 -9.69
C MET A 153 -9.97 6.95 -11.21
N THR A 154 -10.88 7.68 -11.86
CA THR A 154 -10.83 7.92 -13.30
C THR A 154 -9.65 8.82 -13.67
N SER A 155 -9.48 9.94 -12.97
CA SER A 155 -8.41 10.91 -13.24
C SER A 155 -7.00 10.33 -13.02
N ILE A 156 -6.82 9.52 -11.98
CA ILE A 156 -5.51 8.93 -11.67
C ILE A 156 -5.07 7.87 -12.71
N HIS A 157 -6.00 7.36 -13.51
CA HIS A 157 -5.75 6.37 -14.56
C HIS A 157 -5.82 6.93 -15.99
N LEU A 158 -6.13 8.22 -16.16
CA LEU A 158 -6.22 8.87 -17.48
C LEU A 158 -5.01 8.61 -18.42
N PRO A 159 -3.75 8.57 -17.94
CA PRO A 159 -2.60 8.27 -18.81
C PRO A 159 -2.54 6.81 -19.31
N VAL A 160 -3.31 5.90 -18.72
CA VAL A 160 -3.30 4.47 -19.05
C VAL A 160 -4.24 4.24 -20.23
N GLY A 161 -3.70 4.14 -21.45
CA GLY A 161 -4.53 4.03 -22.66
C GLY A 161 -5.47 2.82 -22.73
N LYS A 162 -5.23 1.77 -21.93
CA LYS A 162 -6.14 0.62 -21.78
C LYS A 162 -7.24 0.84 -20.74
N TYR A 163 -7.20 1.93 -19.97
CA TYR A 163 -8.21 2.26 -18.96
C TYR A 163 -9.26 3.16 -19.60
N ASP A 164 -10.22 2.54 -20.29
CA ASP A 164 -11.34 3.24 -20.88
C ASP A 164 -12.49 3.44 -19.87
N ALA A 165 -13.55 4.13 -20.29
CA ALA A 165 -14.72 4.42 -19.45
C ALA A 165 -15.44 3.14 -18.98
N GLU A 166 -15.42 2.07 -19.77
CA GLU A 166 -16.04 0.80 -19.41
C GLU A 166 -15.29 0.13 -18.26
N ILE A 167 -13.95 0.12 -18.33
CA ILE A 167 -13.08 -0.37 -17.26
C ILE A 167 -13.22 0.52 -16.03
N GLY A 168 -13.23 1.85 -16.18
CA GLY A 168 -13.44 2.78 -15.07
C GLY A 168 -14.72 2.49 -14.31
N THR A 169 -15.84 2.32 -15.02
CA THR A 169 -17.14 1.98 -14.42
C THR A 169 -17.13 0.62 -13.71
N ARG A 170 -16.39 -0.37 -14.24
CA ARG A 170 -16.24 -1.69 -13.60
C ARG A 170 -15.41 -1.60 -12.31
N VAL A 171 -14.32 -0.85 -12.33
CA VAL A 171 -13.44 -0.64 -11.17
C VAL A 171 -14.16 0.16 -10.08
N GLN A 172 -14.86 1.24 -10.42
CA GLN A 172 -15.64 1.99 -9.43
C GLN A 172 -16.70 1.10 -8.76
N ARG A 173 -17.49 0.35 -9.54
CA ARG A 173 -18.48 -0.60 -8.98
C ARG A 173 -17.84 -1.70 -8.12
N MET A 174 -16.59 -2.07 -8.39
CA MET A 174 -15.84 -2.98 -7.52
C MET A 174 -15.57 -2.31 -6.19
N PHE A 175 -14.97 -1.12 -6.18
CA PHE A 175 -14.69 -0.37 -4.95
C PHE A 175 -15.96 -0.16 -4.11
N ASP A 176 -17.08 0.21 -4.73
CA ASP A 176 -18.38 0.38 -4.04
C ASP A 176 -18.90 -0.89 -3.35
N ARG A 177 -18.38 -2.07 -3.75
CA ARG A 177 -18.85 -3.38 -3.29
C ARG A 177 -17.83 -4.13 -2.43
N ILE A 178 -16.64 -3.58 -2.20
CA ILE A 178 -15.67 -4.19 -1.28
C ILE A 178 -16.33 -4.25 0.11
N GLN A 179 -16.29 -5.43 0.72
CA GLN A 179 -16.85 -5.67 2.04
C GLN A 179 -15.72 -5.75 3.06
N VAL A 180 -16.01 -5.28 4.28
CA VAL A 180 -15.14 -5.52 5.44
C VAL A 180 -14.90 -7.03 5.58
N ASP A 181 -13.68 -7.40 5.99
CA ASP A 181 -13.21 -8.78 6.14
C ASP A 181 -13.23 -9.64 4.85
N ARG A 182 -13.40 -9.02 3.68
CA ARG A 182 -13.29 -9.70 2.39
C ARG A 182 -12.32 -8.98 1.45
N PRO A 183 -11.04 -8.87 1.85
CA PRO A 183 -10.04 -8.22 1.02
C PRO A 183 -9.85 -8.95 -0.31
N MET A 184 -9.44 -8.20 -1.32
CA MET A 184 -9.25 -8.68 -2.68
C MET A 184 -7.83 -8.35 -3.16
N TRP A 185 -7.28 -9.17 -4.04
CA TRP A 185 -5.97 -8.95 -4.68
C TRP A 185 -6.02 -9.28 -6.18
N ARG A 186 -5.01 -8.82 -6.91
CA ARG A 186 -4.83 -9.07 -8.35
C ARG A 186 -3.36 -9.05 -8.74
#